data_AF-A0A815ES99-F1
#
_entry.id   AF-A0A815ES99-F1
#
_cell.length_a   1.000
_cell.length_b   1.000
_cell.length_c   1.000
_cell.angle_alpha   90.00
_cell.angle_beta   90.00
_cell.angle_gamma   90.00
#
_symmetry.space_group_name_H-M   'P 1'
#
loop_
_entity.id
_entity.type
_entity.pdbx_description
1 polymer ?
#
loop_
_entity_poly.entity_id
_entity_poly.type
_entity_poly.pdbx_seq_one_letter_code
_entity_poly.pdbx_strand_id
1 'polypeptide(L)'
;MKVLSVELNDLPDAILLLIFKKFDNAKVLYSFIHVNKRFNKLVHDSIFTNRLTMTRCFFYGGPFPQSNNPILDRFCSQILPSIHDKIK
;
A
#
# COMPACT_ATOMS: atom_id res chain seq x y z
N MET A 1 -0.73 38.01 0.02
CA MET A 1 0.04 36.76 0.14
C MET A 1 -0.45 35.82 -0.95
N LYS A 2 0.33 35.57 -2.01
CA LYS A 2 -0.09 34.62 -3.07
C LYS A 2 0.09 33.21 -2.52
N VAL A 3 -1.00 32.50 -2.26
CA VAL A 3 -0.94 31.07 -1.96
C VAL A 3 -0.58 30.37 -3.27
N LEU A 4 0.68 29.93 -3.38
CA LEU A 4 1.07 29.01 -4.42
C LEU A 4 0.40 27.66 -4.09
N SER A 5 -0.55 27.26 -4.92
CA SER A 5 -1.13 25.91 -4.83
C SER A 5 -0.06 24.93 -5.26
N VAL A 6 0.50 24.20 -4.29
CA VAL A 6 1.41 23.09 -4.56
C VAL A 6 0.54 21.84 -4.66
N GLU A 7 0.50 21.20 -5.82
CA GLU A 7 -0.22 19.94 -5.95
C GLU A 7 0.56 18.82 -5.25
N LEU A 8 -0.17 17.82 -4.74
CA LEU A 8 0.45 16.66 -4.10
C LEU A 8 1.42 15.96 -5.07
N ASN A 9 1.11 15.94 -6.37
CA ASN A 9 1.95 15.34 -7.41
C ASN A 9 3.26 16.10 -7.66
N ASP A 10 3.38 17.35 -7.24
CA ASP A 10 4.61 18.13 -7.43
C ASP A 10 5.63 17.88 -6.30
N LEU A 11 5.19 17.25 -5.21
CA LEU A 11 6.05 16.96 -4.08
C LEU A 11 7.06 15.85 -4.42
N PRO A 12 8.31 15.93 -3.94
CA PRO A 12 9.28 14.85 -4.07
C PRO A 12 8.82 13.54 -3.40
N ASP A 13 9.29 12.40 -3.91
CA ASP A 13 8.95 11.06 -3.39
C ASP A 13 9.20 10.93 -1.88
N ALA A 14 10.30 11.48 -1.39
CA ALA A 14 10.63 11.45 0.04
C ALA A 14 9.59 12.20 0.90
N ILE A 15 9.05 13.32 0.39
CA ILE A 15 8.01 14.10 1.08
C ILE A 15 6.68 13.35 1.04
N LEU A 16 6.33 12.77 -0.10
CA LEU A 16 5.15 11.92 -0.24
C LEU A 16 5.19 10.73 0.71
N LEU A 17 6.33 10.04 0.80
CA LEU A 17 6.51 8.95 1.77
C LEU A 17 6.38 9.45 3.20
N LEU A 18 6.95 10.61 3.56
CA LEU A 18 6.77 11.20 4.90
C LEU A 18 5.31 11.50 5.23
N ILE A 19 4.53 11.96 4.25
CA ILE A 19 3.09 12.19 4.37
C ILE A 19 2.37 10.85 4.55
N PHE A 20 2.60 9.89 3.66
CA PHE A 20 1.97 8.57 3.70
C PHE A 20 2.27 7.82 5.00
N LYS A 21 3.46 8.01 5.58
CA LYS A 21 3.86 7.45 6.87
C LYS A 21 2.97 7.88 8.05
N LYS A 22 2.24 8.99 7.94
CA LYS A 22 1.30 9.50 8.97
C LYS A 22 -0.09 8.88 8.88
N PHE A 23 -0.40 8.16 7.81
CA PHE A 23 -1.69 7.52 7.61
C PHE A 23 -1.62 6.02 7.93
N ASP A 24 -2.79 5.42 8.06
CA ASP A 24 -2.91 3.96 8.13
C ASP A 24 -2.41 3.34 6.82
N ASN A 25 -1.32 2.58 6.89
CA ASN A 25 -0.64 2.06 5.71
C ASN A 25 -1.54 1.12 4.88
N ALA A 26 -2.47 0.40 5.51
CA ALA A 26 -3.42 -0.43 4.80
C ALA A 26 -4.42 0.44 4.04
N LYS A 27 -5.00 1.47 4.68
CA LYS A 27 -5.89 2.43 3.99
C LYS A 27 -5.19 3.12 2.82
N VAL A 28 -3.95 3.56 3.02
CA VAL A 28 -3.11 4.15 1.98
C VAL A 28 -2.92 3.21 0.79
N LEU A 29 -2.61 1.94 1.06
CA LEU A 29 -2.47 0.92 0.02
C LEU A 29 -3.76 0.77 -0.80
N TYR A 30 -4.92 0.66 -0.13
CA TYR A 30 -6.22 0.57 -0.80
C TYR A 30 -6.58 1.82 -1.61
N SER A 31 -6.23 3.01 -1.10
CA SER A 31 -6.58 4.29 -1.73
C SER A 31 -5.70 4.68 -2.90
N PHE A 32 -4.44 4.23 -2.95
CA PHE A 32 -3.50 4.63 -4.02
C PHE A 32 -3.35 3.61 -5.13
N ILE A 33 -3.82 2.38 -4.93
CA ILE A 33 -3.81 1.38 -5.98
C ILE A 33 -4.75 1.84 -7.11
N HIS A 34 -4.23 1.91 -8.34
CA HIS A 34 -4.90 2.41 -9.56
C HIS A 34 -5.13 3.92 -9.71
N VAL A 35 -4.94 4.74 -8.66
CA VAL A 35 -5.18 6.21 -8.77
C VAL A 35 -4.03 6.92 -9.50
N ASN A 36 -2.78 6.56 -9.20
CA ASN A 36 -1.62 7.18 -9.81
C ASN A 36 -0.47 6.17 -9.94
N LYS A 37 0.11 6.03 -11.15
CA LYS A 37 1.24 5.12 -11.41
C LYS A 37 2.43 5.39 -10.47
N ARG A 38 2.70 6.67 -10.16
CA ARG A 38 3.77 7.08 -9.26
C ARG A 38 3.48 6.65 -7.83
N PHE A 39 2.26 6.90 -7.33
CA PHE A 39 1.88 6.46 -5.98
C PHE A 39 1.83 4.94 -5.87
N ASN A 40 1.40 4.24 -6.92
CA ASN A 40 1.48 2.79 -7.00
C ASN A 40 2.92 2.32 -6.80
N LYS A 41 3.90 2.94 -7.48
CA LYS A 41 5.32 2.60 -7.27
C LYS A 41 5.78 2.87 -5.84
N LEU A 42 5.34 3.96 -5.23
CA LEU A 42 5.71 4.33 -3.85
C LEU A 42 5.15 3.37 -2.79
N VAL A 43 3.94 2.82 -2.98
CA VAL A 43 3.40 1.84 -2.02
C VAL A 43 4.11 0.49 -2.08
N HIS A 44 4.82 0.18 -3.17
CA HIS A 44 5.71 -0.99 -3.27
C HIS A 44 7.14 -0.70 -2.81
N ASP A 45 7.44 0.53 -2.38
CA ASP A 45 8.76 0.85 -1.84
C ASP A 45 9.03 0.01 -0.58
N SER A 46 10.28 -0.45 -0.42
CA SER A 46 10.68 -1.29 0.70
C SER A 46 10.40 -0.63 2.06
N ILE A 47 10.53 0.69 2.16
CA ILE A 47 10.29 1.45 3.39
C ILE A 47 8.80 1.46 3.72
N PHE A 48 7.94 1.62 2.72
CA PHE A 48 6.50 1.58 2.90
C PHE A 48 6.04 0.16 3.24
N THR A 49 6.54 -0.83 2.49
CA THR A 49 6.23 -2.25 2.64
C THR A 49 6.60 -2.76 4.03
N ASN A 50 7.78 -2.45 4.54
CA ASN A 50 8.23 -2.88 5.87
C ASN A 50 7.40 -2.29 7.02
N ARG A 51 6.63 -1.22 6.76
CA ARG A 51 5.75 -0.60 7.75
C ARG A 51 4.31 -1.07 7.61
N LEU A 52 3.96 -1.89 6.61
CA LEU A 52 2.62 -2.45 6.50
C LEU A 52 2.39 -3.41 7.66
N THR A 53 1.74 -2.89 8.68
CA THR A 53 1.05 -3.71 9.66
C THR A 53 -0.20 -4.24 8.99
N MET A 54 -0.13 -5.47 8.48
CA MET A 54 -1.33 -6.24 8.26
C MET A 54 -1.93 -6.50 9.63
N THR A 55 -2.85 -5.65 10.06
CA THR A 55 -3.68 -5.94 11.22
C THR A 55 -4.33 -7.28 10.92
N ARG A 56 -4.03 -8.31 11.73
CA ARG A 56 -4.73 -9.59 11.64
C ARG A 56 -6.21 -9.26 11.82
N CYS A 57 -6.95 -9.19 10.73
CA CYS A 57 -8.40 -9.34 10.77
C CYS A 57 -8.64 -10.77 11.22
N PHE A 58 -8.66 -10.99 12.53
CA PHE A 58 -9.29 -12.16 13.13
C PHE A 58 -10.79 -12.00 12.86
N PHE A 59 -11.21 -12.33 11.64
CA PHE A 59 -12.55 -12.85 11.48
C PHE A 59 -12.57 -14.15 12.29
N TYR A 60 -13.43 -14.19 13.30
CA TYR A 60 -13.63 -15.29 14.21
C TYR A 60 -13.52 -16.65 13.50
N GLY A 61 -12.49 -17.44 13.84
CA GLY A 61 -12.51 -18.91 13.82
C GLY A 61 -12.54 -19.65 12.47
N GLY A 62 -11.64 -19.37 11.52
CA GLY A 62 -11.45 -20.22 10.33
C GLY A 62 -10.02 -20.24 9.80
N PRO A 63 -9.59 -21.31 9.08
CA PRO A 63 -8.29 -21.34 8.41
C PRO A 63 -8.22 -20.17 7.44
N PHE A 64 -7.08 -19.47 7.43
CA PHE A 64 -6.77 -18.28 6.62
C PHE A 64 -7.85 -18.00 5.59
N PRO A 65 -8.75 -17.01 5.78
CA PRO A 65 -9.69 -16.69 4.73
C PRO A 65 -8.82 -16.39 3.52
N GLN A 66 -8.99 -17.21 2.45
CA GLN A 66 -8.50 -16.89 1.12
C GLN A 66 -8.73 -15.40 0.97
N SER A 67 -7.64 -14.64 0.87
CA SER A 67 -7.74 -13.20 0.81
C SER A 67 -8.40 -12.87 -0.51
N ASN A 68 -9.75 -12.91 -0.55
CA ASN A 68 -10.60 -12.43 -1.66
C ASN A 68 -10.51 -10.91 -1.80
N ASN A 69 -9.40 -10.34 -1.34
CA ASN A 69 -9.08 -8.96 -1.47
C ASN A 69 -8.10 -8.84 -2.65
N PRO A 70 -8.59 -8.49 -3.85
CA PRO A 70 -7.77 -8.44 -5.06
C PRO A 70 -6.63 -7.43 -4.95
N ILE A 71 -6.73 -6.46 -4.05
CA ILE A 71 -5.70 -5.45 -3.79
C ILE A 71 -4.54 -6.06 -3.01
N LEU A 72 -4.84 -6.88 -1.98
CA LEU A 72 -3.82 -7.64 -1.27
C LEU A 72 -3.21 -8.74 -2.14
N ASP A 73 -4.02 -9.47 -2.93
CA ASP A 73 -3.53 -10.51 -3.85
C ASP A 73 -2.51 -9.93 -4.83
N ARG A 74 -2.85 -8.78 -5.44
CA ARG A 74 -1.95 -8.06 -6.35
C ARG A 74 -0.72 -7.51 -5.64
N PHE A 75 -0.86 -6.97 -4.43
CA PHE A 75 0.27 -6.44 -3.68
C PHE A 75 1.27 -7.56 -3.33
N CYS A 76 0.76 -8.70 -2.87
CA CYS A 76 1.55 -9.88 -2.57
C CYS A 76 2.22 -10.46 -3.81
N SER A 77 1.54 -10.52 -4.95
CA SER A 77 2.14 -11.01 -6.21
C SER A 77 3.29 -10.13 -6.70
N GLN A 78 3.28 -8.84 -6.38
CA GLN A 78 4.32 -7.91 -6.81
C GLN A 78 5.53 -7.85 -5.87
N ILE A 79 5.35 -8.11 -4.57
CA ILE A 79 6.44 -8.01 -3.58
C ILE A 79 7.02 -9.38 -3.21
N LEU A 80 6.18 -10.41 -3.17
CA LEU A 80 6.57 -11.79 -2.86
C LEU A 80 6.09 -12.75 -3.95
N PRO A 81 6.44 -12.54 -5.23
CA PRO A 81 5.95 -13.37 -6.33
C PRO A 81 6.21 -14.86 -6.10
N SER A 82 7.42 -15.19 -5.61
CA SER A 82 7.87 -16.56 -5.34
C SER A 82 7.15 -17.27 -4.19
N ILE A 83 6.56 -16.52 -3.27
CA ILE A 83 5.75 -17.07 -2.17
C ILE A 83 4.29 -17.08 -2.59
N HIS A 84 3.81 -16.03 -3.25
CA HIS A 84 2.43 -15.88 -3.73
C HIS A 84 1.98 -17.08 -4.58
N ASP A 85 2.82 -17.54 -5.50
CA ASP A 85 2.55 -18.72 -6.33
C ASP A 85 2.37 -20.03 -5.53
N LYS A 86 2.83 -20.07 -4.27
CA LYS A 86 2.75 -21.26 -3.40
C LYS A 86 1.57 -21.26 -2.44
N ILE A 87 0.90 -20.11 -2.27
CA ILE A 87 -0.23 -19.94 -1.32
C ILE A 87 -1.59 -19.82 -2.02
N LYS A 88 -1.57 -19.74 -3.35
CA LYS A 88 -2.75 -19.66 -4.20
C LYS A 88 -3.23 -21.05 -4.59
#